data_AF-A0A1I7RIX7-F1
#
_entry.id   AF-A0A1I7RIX7-F1
#
_cell.length_a   1.000
_cell.length_b   1.000
_cell.length_c   1.000
_cell.angle_alpha   90.00
_cell.angle_beta   90.00
_cell.angle_gamma   90.00
#
_symmetry.space_group_name_H-M   'P 1'
#
loop_
_entity.id
_entity.type
_entity.pdbx_description
1 polymer ?
#
loop_
_entity_poly.entity_id
_entity_poly.type
_entity_poly.pdbx_seq_one_letter_code
_entity_poly.pdbx_strand_id
1 'polypeptide(L)'
;MGPNARLTLILVAFCTVVGEGCLRTVPPETGTTVAPTVPTTTTAAGPTTTSTTTTTTTTTTTTTTTTTTTTTTTTTTTTTTTTTTAIPCNPPSSTSAGIIYADPAEATALSAGDTATCSDCTSGKKHWYSETTADNMSDAIGNNEAALLDCGSSDLSNACICNADACCTVDDPTNTDAIALATWCDSNGVCSMYATTSGNGGLTCDNGLNVPANDAAAFSGGSYFQPTAMSCNGCDGLKQDSCNGPTTPN
;
A
#
# COMPACT_ATOMS: atom_id res chain seq x y z
N MET A 1 35.10 -20.28 -42.95
CA MET A 1 33.88 -21.02 -43.36
C MET A 1 33.89 -22.35 -42.62
N GLY A 2 33.28 -22.41 -41.43
CA GLY A 2 33.13 -23.63 -40.64
C GLY A 2 31.63 -23.93 -40.46
N PRO A 3 31.21 -25.20 -40.42
CA PRO A 3 29.80 -25.54 -40.45
C PRO A 3 29.12 -25.24 -39.11
N ASN A 4 27.95 -24.61 -39.19
CA ASN A 4 27.08 -24.31 -38.06
C ASN A 4 26.51 -25.61 -37.48
N ALA A 5 26.88 -25.93 -36.23
CA ALA A 5 26.25 -27.00 -35.47
C ALA A 5 24.88 -26.53 -34.95
N ARG A 6 23.80 -27.10 -35.48
CA ARG A 6 22.45 -26.94 -34.93
C ARG A 6 22.29 -27.91 -33.76
N LEU A 7 22.08 -27.37 -32.57
CA LEU A 7 21.74 -28.12 -31.36
C LEU A 7 20.25 -28.46 -31.40
N THR A 8 19.91 -29.71 -31.72
CA THR A 8 18.53 -30.22 -31.65
C THR A 8 18.28 -30.76 -30.25
N LEU A 9 17.44 -30.07 -29.49
CA LEU A 9 16.98 -30.51 -28.17
C LEU A 9 15.93 -31.62 -28.35
N ILE A 10 16.28 -32.86 -28.02
CA ILE A 10 15.34 -34.00 -28.01
C ILE A 10 14.74 -34.10 -26.62
N LEU A 11 13.46 -33.74 -26.49
CA LEU A 11 12.69 -33.94 -25.26
C LEU A 11 12.34 -35.43 -25.15
N VAL A 12 13.01 -36.15 -24.25
CA VAL A 12 12.67 -37.54 -23.92
C VAL A 12 11.66 -37.52 -22.78
N ALA A 13 10.38 -37.67 -23.12
CA ALA A 13 9.32 -37.87 -22.13
C ALA A 13 9.39 -39.32 -21.60
N PHE A 14 9.89 -39.49 -20.38
CA PHE A 14 9.77 -40.74 -19.64
C PHE A 14 8.35 -40.89 -19.11
N CYS A 15 7.58 -41.78 -19.73
CA CYS A 15 6.27 -42.21 -19.23
C CYS A 15 6.44 -43.62 -18.63
N THR A 16 6.58 -43.71 -17.31
CA THR A 16 6.53 -44.99 -16.60
C THR A 16 5.06 -45.37 -16.38
N VAL A 17 4.61 -46.37 -17.14
CA VAL A 17 3.31 -47.02 -17.03
C VAL A 17 3.42 -48.18 -16.04
N VAL A 18 2.62 -48.18 -14.97
CA VAL A 18 2.21 -49.41 -14.30
C VAL A 18 0.79 -49.23 -13.76
N GLY A 19 -0.12 -50.13 -14.13
CA GLY A 19 -1.43 -50.30 -13.48
C GLY A 19 -2.61 -50.19 -14.43
N GLU A 20 -3.21 -51.33 -14.74
CA GLU A 20 -4.19 -51.59 -15.79
C GLU A 20 -5.53 -50.83 -15.61
N GLY A 21 -6.00 -50.24 -16.71
CA GLY A 21 -7.33 -49.64 -16.81
C GLY A 21 -7.60 -49.20 -18.25
N CYS A 22 -8.26 -50.06 -19.02
CA CYS A 22 -8.63 -49.80 -20.40
C CYS A 22 -9.68 -48.68 -20.54
N LEU A 23 -9.35 -47.72 -21.41
CA LEU A 23 -10.23 -46.99 -22.35
C LEU A 23 -11.35 -46.09 -21.76
N ARG A 24 -11.26 -44.79 -22.07
CA ARG A 24 -12.03 -44.17 -23.17
C ARG A 24 -11.50 -42.77 -23.47
N THR A 25 -10.87 -42.58 -24.63
CA THR A 25 -10.51 -41.26 -25.16
C THR A 25 -11.78 -40.58 -25.66
N VAL A 26 -12.22 -39.55 -24.95
CA VAL A 26 -13.22 -38.60 -25.44
C VAL A 26 -12.44 -37.44 -26.10
N PRO A 27 -12.80 -36.98 -27.30
CA PRO A 27 -12.19 -35.78 -27.87
C PRO A 27 -12.39 -34.60 -26.91
N PRO A 28 -11.41 -33.68 -26.75
CA PRO A 28 -11.65 -32.48 -25.97
C PRO A 28 -12.69 -31.63 -26.71
N GLU A 29 -13.94 -31.69 -26.25
CA GLU A 29 -14.92 -30.69 -26.58
C GLU A 29 -14.49 -29.37 -25.92
N THR A 30 -14.42 -28.33 -26.74
CA THR A 30 -14.44 -26.93 -26.34
C THR A 30 -15.66 -26.67 -25.45
N GLY A 31 -15.46 -26.79 -24.13
CA GLY A 31 -16.48 -26.59 -23.11
C GLY A 31 -16.03 -25.54 -22.10
N THR A 32 -16.38 -24.28 -22.35
CA THR A 32 -16.25 -23.18 -21.41
C THR A 32 -17.13 -23.46 -20.19
N THR A 33 -16.55 -23.99 -19.12
CA THR A 33 -17.27 -24.22 -17.85
C THR A 33 -17.03 -23.02 -16.94
N VAL A 34 -17.93 -22.05 -17.02
CA VAL A 34 -17.99 -20.91 -16.09
C VAL A 34 -18.53 -21.43 -14.76
N ALA A 35 -17.68 -21.43 -13.73
CA ALA A 35 -18.13 -21.67 -12.37
C ALA A 35 -19.00 -20.48 -11.91
N PRO A 36 -20.15 -20.72 -11.26
CA PRO A 36 -20.99 -19.65 -10.73
C PRO A 36 -20.26 -18.94 -9.60
N THR A 37 -19.89 -17.69 -9.85
CA THR A 37 -19.33 -16.78 -8.87
C THR A 37 -20.39 -16.46 -7.81
N VAL A 38 -20.18 -16.93 -6.58
CA VAL A 38 -20.95 -16.46 -5.43
C VAL A 38 -20.39 -15.09 -5.03
N PRO A 39 -21.18 -14.01 -5.07
CA PRO A 39 -20.71 -12.71 -4.63
C PRO A 39 -20.56 -12.74 -3.10
N THR A 40 -19.33 -12.61 -2.62
CA THR A 40 -19.06 -12.38 -1.19
C THR A 40 -18.90 -10.88 -1.01
N THR A 41 -19.96 -10.22 -0.57
CA THR A 41 -19.96 -8.79 -0.24
C THR A 41 -19.42 -8.58 1.17
N THR A 42 -18.16 -8.17 1.28
CA THR A 42 -17.60 -7.64 2.52
C THR A 42 -17.70 -6.12 2.49
N THR A 43 -18.73 -5.59 3.15
CA THR A 43 -18.93 -4.15 3.29
C THR A 43 -18.02 -3.62 4.39
N ALA A 44 -16.87 -3.07 4.01
CA ALA A 44 -16.03 -2.28 4.92
C ALA A 44 -16.73 -0.94 5.21
N ALA A 45 -16.89 -0.59 6.48
CA ALA A 45 -17.39 0.73 6.89
C ALA A 45 -16.32 1.78 6.52
N GLY A 46 -16.59 2.53 5.45
CA GLY A 46 -15.72 3.57 4.93
C GLY A 46 -15.74 4.87 5.76
N PRO A 47 -14.82 5.80 5.47
CA PRO A 47 -14.59 7.01 6.25
C PRO A 47 -15.84 7.89 6.34
N THR A 48 -16.04 8.49 7.51
CA THR A 48 -17.22 9.29 7.84
C THR A 48 -17.16 10.63 7.11
N THR A 49 -18.08 10.86 6.18
CA THR A 49 -18.21 12.12 5.45
C THR A 49 -18.98 13.16 6.27
N THR A 50 -18.48 14.40 6.28
CA THR A 50 -19.16 15.53 6.91
C THR A 50 -20.08 16.19 5.89
N SER A 51 -21.39 15.94 5.97
CA SER A 51 -22.39 16.67 5.18
C SER A 51 -22.87 17.90 5.94
N THR A 52 -22.67 19.08 5.35
CA THR A 52 -23.21 20.34 5.87
C THR A 52 -24.51 20.63 5.15
N THR A 53 -25.65 20.40 5.81
CA THR A 53 -26.97 20.74 5.25
C THR A 53 -27.35 22.14 5.69
N THR A 54 -27.26 23.10 4.77
CA THR A 54 -27.74 24.47 4.98
C THR A 54 -29.21 24.56 4.56
N THR A 55 -30.13 24.67 5.52
CA THR A 55 -31.56 24.87 5.24
C THR A 55 -31.87 26.36 5.21
N THR A 56 -32.12 26.90 4.01
CA THR A 56 -32.55 28.29 3.82
C THR A 56 -34.07 28.37 4.00
N THR A 57 -34.53 29.12 4.99
CA THR A 57 -35.97 29.33 5.24
C THR A 57 -36.46 30.59 4.54
N THR A 58 -37.37 30.45 3.57
CA THR A 58 -38.04 31.57 2.89
C THR A 58 -39.20 32.08 3.75
N THR A 59 -39.17 33.35 4.14
CA THR A 59 -40.25 33.98 4.91
C THR A 59 -41.23 34.68 3.97
N THR A 60 -42.50 34.29 4.01
CA THR A 60 -43.59 34.92 3.29
C THR A 60 -44.21 36.02 4.15
N THR A 61 -44.17 37.27 3.68
CA THR A 61 -44.71 38.42 4.42
C THR A 61 -46.15 38.70 3.99
N THR A 62 -47.09 38.57 4.92
CA THR A 62 -48.49 38.98 4.74
C THR A 62 -48.74 40.26 5.55
N THR A 63 -49.09 41.35 4.87
CA THR A 63 -49.24 42.68 5.47
C THR A 63 -50.68 42.92 5.96
N THR A 64 -50.89 43.17 7.25
CA THR A 64 -52.17 43.70 7.78
C THR A 64 -51.94 44.51 9.07
N THR A 65 -52.66 45.63 9.21
CA THR A 65 -52.34 46.81 10.05
C THR A 65 -52.99 46.80 11.45
N THR A 66 -52.24 46.81 12.58
CA THR A 66 -52.74 47.26 13.94
C THR A 66 -51.65 47.42 15.03
N THR A 67 -52.03 48.10 16.14
CA THR A 67 -51.36 48.58 17.38
C THR A 67 -50.16 47.80 17.95
N THR A 68 -49.09 48.53 18.32
CA THR A 68 -47.74 48.03 18.60
C THR A 68 -47.52 47.59 20.05
N THR A 69 -47.41 46.28 20.30
CA THR A 69 -46.78 45.71 21.50
C THR A 69 -45.57 44.90 21.03
N THR A 70 -44.37 45.26 21.47
CA THR A 70 -43.12 44.64 21.00
C THR A 70 -42.83 43.38 21.81
N THR A 71 -43.07 42.22 21.20
CA THR A 71 -42.70 40.92 21.77
C THR A 71 -41.36 40.48 21.20
N THR A 72 -40.34 40.36 22.05
CA THR A 72 -39.00 39.89 21.66
C THR A 72 -38.92 38.37 21.77
N THR A 73 -38.82 37.68 20.64
CA THR A 73 -38.61 36.22 20.60
C THR A 73 -37.11 35.93 20.62
N THR A 74 -36.66 35.13 21.60
CA THR A 74 -35.26 34.69 21.71
C THR A 74 -35.14 33.26 21.22
N THR A 75 -34.35 33.02 20.17
CA THR A 75 -34.10 31.68 19.63
C THR A 75 -32.82 31.11 20.24
N THR A 76 -32.89 29.89 20.77
CA THR A 76 -31.74 29.18 21.33
C THR A 76 -31.30 28.10 20.35
N THR A 77 -30.07 28.20 19.84
CA THR A 77 -29.46 27.18 18.98
C THR A 77 -28.74 26.15 19.85
N THR A 78 -29.03 24.86 19.64
CA THR A 78 -28.30 23.77 20.28
C THR A 78 -27.38 23.13 19.25
N THR A 79 -26.08 23.17 19.49
CA THR A 79 -25.06 22.52 18.65
C THR A 79 -24.72 21.17 19.28
N THR A 80 -24.94 20.08 18.55
CA THR A 80 -24.51 18.74 18.99
C THR A 80 -23.19 18.41 18.31
N THR A 81 -22.11 18.32 19.10
CA THR A 81 -20.80 17.88 18.62
C THR A 81 -20.64 16.39 18.90
N THR A 82 -20.58 15.57 17.86
CA THR A 82 -20.24 14.15 17.98
C THR A 82 -18.72 14.02 17.91
N THR A 83 -18.11 13.48 18.98
CA THR A 83 -16.68 13.17 19.00
C THR A 83 -16.51 11.71 18.64
N THR A 84 -15.96 11.42 17.46
CA THR A 84 -15.57 10.05 17.10
C THR A 84 -14.17 9.81 17.64
N THR A 85 -14.00 8.78 18.46
CA THR A 85 -12.67 8.37 18.92
C THR A 85 -11.99 7.63 17.76
N ALA A 86 -10.86 8.15 17.28
CA ALA A 86 -10.06 7.44 16.28
C ALA A 86 -9.62 6.08 16.84
N ILE A 87 -9.72 5.02 16.05
CA ILE A 87 -9.24 3.71 16.49
C ILE A 87 -7.71 3.76 16.38
N PRO A 88 -6.97 3.44 17.47
CA PRO A 88 -5.53 3.51 17.43
C PRO A 88 -4.98 2.52 16.40
N CYS A 89 -4.19 3.03 15.47
CA CYS A 89 -3.57 2.29 14.38
C CYS A 89 -2.31 1.57 14.90
N ASN A 90 -2.51 0.54 15.73
CA ASN A 90 -1.42 -0.19 16.39
C ASN A 90 -0.92 -1.35 15.52
N PRO A 91 0.37 -1.71 15.63
CA PRO A 91 0.90 -2.91 14.98
C PRO A 91 0.17 -4.17 15.47
N PRO A 92 -0.04 -5.18 14.61
CA PRO A 92 -0.67 -6.44 15.03
C PRO A 92 0.25 -7.29 15.91
N SER A 93 1.57 -7.06 15.86
CA SER A 93 2.57 -7.76 16.67
C SER A 93 3.78 -6.87 16.94
N SER A 94 4.61 -7.21 17.92
CA SER A 94 5.88 -6.49 18.17
C SER A 94 6.91 -6.69 17.05
N THR A 95 6.72 -7.71 16.20
CA THR A 95 7.59 -8.05 15.07
C THR A 95 7.07 -7.50 13.74
N SER A 96 6.24 -6.45 13.79
CA SER A 96 5.63 -5.84 12.62
C SER A 96 6.01 -4.37 12.49
N ALA A 97 6.27 -3.94 11.26
CA ALA A 97 6.40 -2.53 10.92
C ALA A 97 5.39 -2.17 9.84
N GLY A 98 5.02 -0.89 9.77
CA GLY A 98 3.94 -0.47 8.90
C GLY A 98 4.26 0.78 8.11
N ILE A 99 3.72 0.85 6.90
CA ILE A 99 3.89 1.94 5.95
C ILE A 99 2.52 2.43 5.49
N ILE A 100 2.38 3.73 5.28
CA ILE A 100 1.17 4.33 4.74
C ILE A 100 1.24 4.32 3.21
N TYR A 101 0.21 3.79 2.56
CA TYR A 101 -0.02 3.97 1.13
C TYR A 101 -1.06 5.06 0.93
N ALA A 102 -0.61 6.20 0.41
CA ALA A 102 -1.50 7.31 0.12
C ALA A 102 -2.42 7.04 -1.07
N ASP A 103 -1.91 6.31 -2.07
CA ASP A 103 -2.63 6.01 -3.32
C ASP A 103 -2.77 4.49 -3.53
N PRO A 104 -3.67 3.82 -2.78
CA PRO A 104 -3.78 2.37 -2.79
C PRO A 104 -4.35 1.80 -4.11
N ALA A 105 -4.87 2.64 -5.00
CA ALA A 105 -5.39 2.21 -6.29
C ALA A 105 -4.29 1.76 -7.26
N GLU A 106 -3.04 2.17 -7.02
CA GLU A 106 -1.92 1.98 -7.95
C GLU A 106 -0.84 1.07 -7.38
N ALA A 107 -0.73 1.01 -6.06
CA ALA A 107 0.19 0.13 -5.35
C ALA A 107 -0.26 -1.34 -5.38
N THR A 108 0.23 -2.11 -6.35
CA THR A 108 0.05 -3.57 -6.31
C THR A 108 1.17 -4.17 -5.48
N ALA A 109 0.93 -4.47 -4.19
CA ALA A 109 1.90 -5.18 -3.36
C ALA A 109 2.00 -6.64 -3.83
N LEU A 110 3.10 -7.00 -4.49
CA LEU A 110 3.18 -8.26 -5.22
C LEU A 110 3.57 -9.50 -4.39
N SER A 111 3.97 -9.39 -3.11
CA SER A 111 4.58 -10.57 -2.48
C SER A 111 4.64 -10.73 -0.96
N ALA A 112 4.76 -9.71 -0.12
CA ALA A 112 4.74 -9.95 1.33
C ALA A 112 3.33 -9.83 1.88
N GLY A 113 2.86 -10.88 2.56
CA GLY A 113 1.52 -10.94 3.15
C GLY A 113 1.30 -9.78 4.12
N ASP A 114 0.52 -8.79 3.69
CA ASP A 114 -0.01 -7.75 4.56
C ASP A 114 -0.74 -8.42 5.73
N THR A 115 -0.25 -8.18 6.94
CA THR A 115 -0.75 -8.80 8.16
C THR A 115 -1.95 -8.06 8.74
N ALA A 116 -2.05 -6.76 8.48
CA ALA A 116 -3.13 -5.91 8.93
C ALA A 116 -3.16 -4.60 8.15
N THR A 117 -4.36 -4.11 7.87
CA THR A 117 -4.56 -2.79 7.26
C THR A 117 -5.41 -1.91 8.17
N CYS A 118 -5.04 -0.64 8.30
CA CYS A 118 -5.73 0.36 9.09
C CYS A 118 -6.08 1.56 8.20
N SER A 119 -7.33 2.04 8.29
CA SER A 119 -7.90 3.02 7.33
C SER A 119 -8.02 4.44 7.89
N ASP A 120 -7.44 4.71 9.05
CA ASP A 120 -7.66 5.95 9.81
C ASP A 120 -6.61 7.05 9.50
N CYS A 121 -5.81 6.88 8.46
CA CYS A 121 -4.80 7.87 8.07
C CYS A 121 -5.41 8.91 7.13
N THR A 122 -5.01 10.17 7.31
CA THR A 122 -5.59 11.29 6.55
C THR A 122 -5.23 11.17 5.08
N SER A 123 -4.02 10.67 4.79
CA SER A 123 -3.50 10.59 3.44
C SER A 123 -3.70 9.21 2.82
N GLY A 124 -4.12 8.17 3.56
CA GLY A 124 -4.27 6.82 2.99
C GLY A 124 -4.57 5.70 3.98
N LYS A 125 -4.08 4.49 3.67
CA LYS A 125 -4.17 3.31 4.55
C LYS A 125 -2.79 2.92 5.06
N LYS A 126 -2.69 2.56 6.34
CA LYS A 126 -1.47 1.97 6.90
C LYS A 126 -1.52 0.46 6.76
N HIS A 127 -0.52 -0.11 6.13
CA HIS A 127 -0.32 -1.54 5.92
C HIS A 127 0.77 -2.03 6.87
N TRP A 128 0.62 -3.24 7.39
CA TRP A 128 1.55 -3.82 8.36
C TRP A 128 2.18 -5.09 7.80
N TYR A 129 3.50 -5.16 7.85
CA TYR A 129 4.28 -6.28 7.35
C TYR A 129 4.94 -7.02 8.52
N SER A 130 5.05 -8.34 8.41
CA SER A 130 5.87 -9.14 9.32
C SER A 130 7.35 -8.93 9.03
N GLU A 131 8.16 -9.11 10.07
CA GLU A 131 9.61 -9.27 9.96
C GLU A 131 10.00 -10.31 8.89
N THR A 132 10.99 -9.96 8.06
CA THR A 132 11.67 -10.85 7.13
C THR A 132 12.69 -11.72 7.87
N THR A 133 12.82 -12.97 7.46
CA THR A 133 13.89 -13.86 7.95
C THR A 133 15.20 -13.66 7.19
N ALA A 134 15.20 -12.85 6.14
CA ALA A 134 16.36 -12.53 5.34
C ALA A 134 17.24 -11.42 5.95
N ASP A 135 18.54 -11.50 5.70
CA ASP A 135 19.51 -10.51 6.20
C ASP A 135 19.67 -9.29 5.27
N ASN A 136 19.15 -9.36 4.05
CA ASN A 136 19.22 -8.32 3.02
C ASN A 136 17.96 -8.32 2.14
N MET A 137 17.77 -7.24 1.37
CA MET A 137 16.57 -7.09 0.53
C MET A 137 16.52 -8.09 -0.62
N SER A 138 17.65 -8.43 -1.26
CA SER A 138 17.67 -9.37 -2.39
C SER A 138 17.14 -10.74 -1.98
N ASP A 139 17.60 -11.23 -0.83
CA ASP A 139 17.11 -12.46 -0.21
C ASP A 139 15.65 -12.32 0.24
N ALA A 140 15.24 -11.18 0.80
CA ALA A 140 13.85 -10.94 1.18
C ALA A 140 12.91 -10.98 -0.04
N ILE A 141 13.33 -10.41 -1.18
CA ILE A 141 12.60 -10.49 -2.45
C ILE A 141 12.57 -11.95 -2.95
N GLY A 142 13.72 -12.63 -2.96
CA GLY A 142 13.83 -14.03 -3.41
C GLY A 142 13.01 -15.02 -2.57
N ASN A 143 12.88 -14.75 -1.27
CA ASN A 143 12.09 -15.52 -0.33
C ASN A 143 10.60 -15.11 -0.30
N ASN A 144 10.19 -14.12 -1.10
CA ASN A 144 8.83 -13.59 -1.13
C ASN A 144 8.39 -13.01 0.24
N GLU A 145 9.35 -12.39 0.95
CA GLU A 145 9.17 -11.72 2.25
C GLU A 145 9.22 -10.20 2.13
N ALA A 146 9.64 -9.66 0.99
CA ALA A 146 9.53 -8.25 0.64
C ALA A 146 8.22 -7.95 -0.11
N ALA A 147 7.59 -6.81 0.18
CA ALA A 147 6.55 -6.24 -0.65
C ALA A 147 7.20 -5.47 -1.80
N LEU A 148 6.94 -5.90 -3.03
CA LEU A 148 7.28 -5.11 -4.20
C LEU A 148 6.09 -4.20 -4.51
N LEU A 149 6.32 -2.90 -4.52
CA LEU A 149 5.36 -1.92 -4.95
C LEU A 149 5.68 -1.46 -6.37
N ASP A 150 4.73 -1.74 -7.25
CA ASP A 150 4.63 -1.16 -8.58
C ASP A 150 3.57 -0.06 -8.52
N CYS A 151 3.86 1.11 -9.09
CA CYS A 151 2.94 2.24 -9.21
C CYS A 151 2.13 2.23 -10.53
N GLY A 152 2.14 1.10 -11.24
CA GLY A 152 1.36 0.90 -12.46
C GLY A 152 2.14 1.28 -13.72
N SER A 153 2.54 0.27 -14.49
CA SER A 153 3.00 0.35 -15.88
C SER A 153 4.09 1.41 -16.19
N SER A 154 5.24 1.26 -15.54
CA SER A 154 6.57 1.75 -15.98
C SER A 154 6.98 3.20 -15.69
N ASP A 155 6.23 3.96 -14.89
CA ASP A 155 6.69 5.31 -14.54
C ASP A 155 6.68 5.60 -13.04
N LEU A 156 7.73 5.11 -12.36
CA LEU A 156 8.06 5.49 -10.98
C LEU A 156 8.50 6.96 -10.85
N SER A 157 8.43 7.78 -11.91
CA SER A 157 8.84 9.20 -11.89
C SER A 157 8.12 10.02 -10.82
N ASN A 158 6.90 9.64 -10.46
CA ASN A 158 6.10 10.31 -9.43
C ASN A 158 6.08 9.53 -8.12
N ALA A 159 6.71 8.35 -8.06
CA ALA A 159 6.76 7.58 -6.83
C ALA A 159 7.61 8.31 -5.80
N CYS A 160 7.05 8.46 -4.60
CA CYS A 160 7.72 9.11 -3.49
C CYS A 160 7.60 8.26 -2.24
N ILE A 161 8.71 8.20 -1.50
CA ILE A 161 8.80 7.49 -0.23
C ILE A 161 9.32 8.46 0.82
N CYS A 162 8.63 8.59 1.94
CA CYS A 162 8.95 9.58 2.97
C CYS A 162 9.10 8.94 4.35
N ASN A 163 9.90 9.61 5.18
CA ASN A 163 9.89 9.46 6.63
C ASN A 163 9.65 10.83 7.28
N ALA A 164 9.87 10.94 8.60
CA ALA A 164 9.68 12.20 9.31
C ALA A 164 10.67 13.31 8.88
N ASP A 165 11.85 12.93 8.39
CA ASP A 165 12.96 13.85 8.12
C ASP A 165 13.10 14.22 6.64
N ALA A 166 12.72 13.31 5.75
CA ALA A 166 12.97 13.45 4.32
C ALA A 166 11.93 12.73 3.46
N CYS A 167 11.79 13.20 2.23
CA CYS A 167 11.09 12.52 1.16
C CYS A 167 12.04 12.24 0.01
N CYS A 168 11.99 11.04 -0.53
CA CYS A 168 12.85 10.57 -1.60
C CYS A 168 12.04 10.18 -2.83
N THR A 169 12.59 10.51 -3.99
CA THR A 169 12.08 10.15 -5.31
C THR A 169 13.03 9.18 -5.99
N VAL A 170 12.53 8.41 -6.97
CA VAL A 170 13.35 7.49 -7.77
C VAL A 170 14.19 8.27 -8.79
N ASP A 171 15.51 8.04 -8.81
CA ASP A 171 16.45 8.82 -9.64
C ASP A 171 16.45 8.43 -11.11
N ASP A 172 16.22 7.14 -11.38
CA ASP A 172 16.15 6.59 -12.73
C ASP A 172 14.92 5.69 -12.81
N PRO A 173 13.73 6.28 -12.95
CA PRO A 173 12.47 5.53 -12.99
C PRO A 173 12.40 4.62 -14.22
N THR A 174 13.19 4.88 -15.28
CA THR A 174 13.22 4.05 -16.49
C THR A 174 13.97 2.72 -16.34
N ASN A 175 14.90 2.66 -15.38
CA ASN A 175 15.67 1.45 -15.05
C ASN A 175 15.34 0.92 -13.65
N THR A 176 14.21 1.34 -13.07
CA THR A 176 13.71 0.86 -11.80
C THR A 176 12.42 0.10 -12.03
N ASP A 177 12.40 -1.16 -11.65
CA ASP A 177 11.25 -2.04 -11.89
C ASP A 177 10.17 -1.85 -10.81
N ALA A 178 10.59 -1.69 -9.55
CA ALA A 178 9.71 -1.57 -8.40
C ALA A 178 10.44 -0.94 -7.20
N ILE A 179 9.66 -0.57 -6.19
CA ILE A 179 10.16 -0.25 -4.85
C ILE A 179 9.96 -1.48 -3.98
N ALA A 180 11.05 -2.04 -3.46
CA ALA A 180 11.01 -3.17 -2.53
C ALA A 180 10.97 -2.66 -1.09
N LEU A 181 10.06 -3.23 -0.31
CA LEU A 181 9.84 -2.93 1.09
C LEU A 181 9.98 -4.21 1.92
N ALA A 182 10.75 -4.17 2.99
CA ALA A 182 10.85 -5.28 3.93
C ALA A 182 10.86 -4.76 5.37
N THR A 183 10.27 -5.52 6.29
CA THR A 183 10.41 -5.25 7.73
C THR A 183 11.60 -6.01 8.24
N TRP A 184 12.52 -5.35 8.95
CA TRP A 184 13.59 -6.02 9.69
C TRP A 184 13.60 -5.53 11.13
N CYS A 185 13.79 -6.45 12.07
CA CYS A 185 13.89 -6.14 13.49
C CYS A 185 15.32 -6.32 13.97
N ASP A 186 15.80 -5.36 14.78
CA ASP A 186 17.12 -5.48 15.37
C ASP A 186 17.14 -6.52 16.51
N SER A 187 18.34 -6.76 17.07
CA SER A 187 18.48 -7.69 18.21
C SER A 187 17.72 -7.27 19.48
N ASN A 188 17.22 -6.03 19.53
CA ASN A 188 16.40 -5.51 20.62
C ASN A 188 14.90 -5.68 20.34
N GLY A 189 14.52 -6.24 19.19
CA GLY A 189 13.14 -6.40 18.76
C GLY A 189 12.51 -5.12 18.20
N VAL A 190 13.32 -4.11 17.83
CA VAL A 190 12.82 -2.87 17.24
C VAL A 190 12.72 -3.04 15.73
N CYS A 191 11.48 -3.08 15.24
CA CYS A 191 11.19 -3.32 13.82
C CYS A 191 11.01 -2.02 13.05
N SER A 192 11.71 -1.94 11.92
CA SER A 192 11.60 -0.83 10.97
C SER A 192 11.25 -1.33 9.59
N MET A 193 10.50 -0.52 8.84
CA MET A 193 10.36 -0.70 7.39
C MET A 193 11.63 -0.21 6.73
N TYR A 194 12.14 -0.98 5.78
CA TYR A 194 13.27 -0.63 4.93
C TYR A 194 12.81 -0.63 3.48
N ALA A 195 13.30 0.35 2.71
CA ALA A 195 13.03 0.49 1.30
C ALA A 195 14.32 0.56 0.49
N THR A 196 14.27 -0.07 -0.67
CA THR A 196 15.20 0.15 -1.79
C THR A 196 14.39 0.07 -3.07
N THR A 197 14.99 0.51 -4.15
CA THR A 197 14.56 0.21 -5.50
C THR A 197 15.07 -1.16 -5.93
N SER A 198 14.32 -1.85 -6.78
CA SER A 198 14.81 -2.99 -7.56
C SER A 198 15.20 -2.51 -8.96
N GLY A 199 16.40 -2.86 -9.43
CA GLY A 199 16.95 -2.38 -10.70
C GLY A 199 18.21 -1.52 -10.47
N ASN A 200 18.43 -0.52 -11.33
CA ASN A 200 19.64 0.31 -11.30
C ASN A 200 19.42 1.73 -10.75
N GLY A 201 18.17 2.21 -10.64
CA GLY A 201 17.89 3.57 -10.15
C GLY A 201 17.92 3.63 -8.63
N GLY A 202 18.56 4.64 -8.03
CA GLY A 202 18.54 4.86 -6.58
C GLY A 202 17.34 5.71 -6.12
N LEU A 203 17.38 6.12 -4.85
CA LEU A 203 16.51 7.16 -4.30
C LEU A 203 17.34 8.42 -4.00
N THR A 204 16.91 9.58 -4.48
CA THR A 204 17.42 10.89 -4.02
C THR A 204 16.39 11.52 -3.10
N CYS A 205 16.84 11.93 -1.93
CA CYS A 205 16.04 12.57 -0.92
C CYS A 205 16.24 14.09 -0.92
N ASP A 206 15.20 14.82 -0.52
CA ASP A 206 15.20 16.29 -0.45
C ASP A 206 16.21 16.88 0.56
N ASN A 207 16.65 16.09 1.54
CA ASN A 207 17.73 16.45 2.46
C ASN A 207 19.14 16.19 1.89
N GLY A 208 19.25 15.74 0.64
CA GLY A 208 20.51 15.41 -0.03
C GLY A 208 21.05 14.01 0.26
N LEU A 209 20.30 13.17 0.99
CA LEU A 209 20.60 11.75 1.14
C LEU A 209 20.36 11.04 -0.19
N ASN A 210 21.35 10.29 -0.65
CA ASN A 210 21.22 9.40 -1.81
C ASN A 210 21.33 7.96 -1.34
N VAL A 211 20.30 7.16 -1.62
CA VAL A 211 20.25 5.74 -1.31
C VAL A 211 20.46 4.98 -2.62
N PRO A 212 21.63 4.37 -2.84
CA PRO A 212 21.90 3.67 -4.10
C PRO A 212 21.00 2.44 -4.24
N ALA A 213 20.76 2.01 -5.47
CA ALA A 213 20.20 0.69 -5.74
C ALA A 213 21.16 -0.38 -5.21
N ASN A 214 20.86 -0.95 -4.05
CA ASN A 214 21.67 -2.01 -3.46
C ASN A 214 20.78 -2.98 -2.69
N ASP A 215 20.24 -3.95 -3.40
CA ASP A 215 19.44 -5.02 -2.82
C ASP A 215 20.30 -6.01 -2.00
N ALA A 216 21.60 -6.09 -2.25
CA ALA A 216 22.52 -7.03 -1.60
C ALA A 216 23.10 -6.55 -0.24
N ALA A 217 22.89 -5.29 0.15
CA ALA A 217 23.38 -4.78 1.43
C ALA A 217 22.67 -5.46 2.62
N ALA A 218 23.37 -5.71 3.73
CA ALA A 218 22.68 -6.17 4.93
C ALA A 218 21.79 -5.04 5.49
N PHE A 219 20.62 -5.38 6.05
CA PHE A 219 19.74 -4.39 6.72
C PHE A 219 20.46 -3.66 7.85
N SER A 220 21.36 -4.35 8.56
CA SER A 220 22.21 -3.80 9.61
C SER A 220 23.31 -2.85 9.11
N GLY A 221 23.58 -2.82 7.80
CA GLY A 221 24.66 -2.04 7.18
C GLY A 221 24.32 -0.59 6.83
N GLY A 222 23.05 -0.17 6.98
CA GLY A 222 22.64 1.23 6.84
C GLY A 222 22.45 1.75 5.41
N SER A 223 22.39 0.87 4.41
CA SER A 223 22.25 1.27 2.99
C SER A 223 20.82 1.47 2.52
N TYR A 224 19.85 1.50 3.44
CA TYR A 224 18.42 1.47 3.13
C TYR A 224 17.72 2.71 3.65
N PHE A 225 16.72 3.18 2.91
CA PHE A 225 15.81 4.21 3.41
C PHE A 225 14.81 3.57 4.39
N GLN A 226 14.45 4.27 5.47
CA GLN A 226 13.46 3.79 6.44
C GLN A 226 12.17 4.59 6.32
N PRO A 227 11.24 4.21 5.42
CA PRO A 227 10.05 4.99 5.19
C PRO A 227 8.94 4.74 6.22
N THR A 228 8.11 5.76 6.42
CA THR A 228 6.83 5.67 7.13
C THR A 228 5.64 5.82 6.20
N ALA A 229 5.82 6.40 5.02
CA ALA A 229 4.76 6.62 4.06
C ALA A 229 5.27 6.60 2.61
N MET A 230 4.37 6.32 1.68
CA MET A 230 4.65 6.43 0.26
C MET A 230 3.40 6.71 -0.59
N SER A 231 3.65 7.23 -1.78
CA SER A 231 2.65 7.62 -2.77
C SER A 231 3.20 7.34 -4.16
N CYS A 232 2.30 7.00 -5.08
CA CYS A 232 2.62 6.87 -6.51
C CYS A 232 2.40 8.19 -7.28
N ASN A 233 1.81 9.20 -6.64
CA ASN A 233 1.36 10.45 -7.25
C ASN A 233 2.08 11.69 -6.69
N GLY A 234 3.31 11.51 -6.22
CA GLY A 234 4.17 12.58 -5.70
C GLY A 234 4.27 12.63 -4.17
N CYS A 235 5.13 13.51 -3.66
CA CYS A 235 5.36 13.63 -2.21
C CYS A 235 4.35 14.53 -1.49
N ASP A 236 3.48 15.20 -2.24
CA ASP A 236 2.55 16.18 -1.69
C ASP A 236 1.51 15.49 -0.80
N GLY A 237 1.38 15.95 0.44
CA GLY A 237 0.47 15.37 1.42
C GLY A 237 1.03 14.19 2.24
N LEU A 238 2.16 13.59 1.84
CA LEU A 238 2.81 12.54 2.64
C LEU A 238 3.42 13.09 3.92
N LYS A 239 4.08 14.26 3.87
CA LYS A 239 4.72 14.88 5.06
C LYS A 239 3.74 15.31 6.15
N GLN A 240 2.47 15.48 5.79
CA GLN A 240 1.44 16.02 6.67
C GLN A 240 0.52 14.93 7.23
N ASP A 241 0.72 13.66 6.90
CA ASP A 241 -0.14 12.61 7.46
C ASP A 241 0.12 12.45 8.95
N SER A 242 -0.95 12.59 9.74
CA SER A 242 -1.03 12.30 11.17
C SER A 242 -0.56 10.89 11.54
N CYS A 243 -0.58 9.94 10.61
CA CYS A 243 -0.08 8.59 10.82
C CYS A 243 1.45 8.46 10.68
N ASN A 244 2.16 9.52 10.29
CA ASN A 244 3.62 9.52 10.33
C ASN A 244 4.09 9.48 11.79
N GLY A 245 4.51 8.30 12.22
CA GLY A 245 5.05 8.04 13.53
C GLY A 245 5.83 6.72 13.51
N PRO A 246 6.73 6.51 14.48
CA PRO A 246 7.58 5.33 14.53
C PRO A 246 6.75 4.05 14.43
N THR A 247 7.26 3.09 13.68
CA THR A 247 6.62 1.81 13.35
C THR A 247 6.38 0.92 14.56
N THR A 248 7.01 1.21 15.69
CA THR A 248 6.78 0.55 16.98
C THR A 248 6.86 1.59 18.11
N PRO A 249 5.97 1.57 19.12
CA PRO A 249 6.22 2.29 20.35
C PRO A 249 7.35 1.58 21.11
N ASN A 250 8.40 2.31 21.49
CA ASN A 250 9.38 1.89 22.50
C ASN A 250 8.69 1.51 23.82
#